data_AF-A0A1F7FJR4-F1
#
_entry.id   AF-A0A1F7FJR4-F1
#
_cell.length_a   1.000
_cell.length_b   1.000
_cell.length_c   1.000
_cell.angle_alpha   90.00
_cell.angle_beta   90.00
_cell.angle_gamma   90.00
#
_symmetry.space_group_name_H-M   'P 1'
#
loop_
_entity.id
_entity.type
_entity.pdbx_description
1 polymer ?
#
loop_
_entity_poly.entity_id
_entity_poly.type
_entity_poly.pdbx_seq_one_letter_code
_entity_poly.pdbx_strand_id
1 'polypeptide(L)'
;MVEIVISLALVCGAVILWTYILSVSRDKSNTLDNDQVFSSLRASLLHNLKSDMRSSIAIKPLSENSWEIETVKLDDSATPSVKKVIYELAADGKKVSMSVDGRVKTYDFSKVLDGKRLNFKIWP
;
A
#
# COMPACT_ATOMS: atom_id res chain seq x y z
N MET A 1 -41.97 -0.23 41.78
CA MET A 1 -41.95 0.55 40.51
C MET A 1 -40.59 1.23 40.29
N VAL A 2 -40.05 1.95 41.29
CA VAL A 2 -38.72 2.62 41.21
C VAL A 2 -37.55 1.65 40.95
N GLU A 3 -37.51 0.49 41.61
CA GLU A 3 -36.42 -0.49 41.42
C GLU A 3 -36.36 -1.09 40.01
N ILE A 4 -37.50 -1.24 39.35
CA ILE A 4 -37.59 -1.74 37.97
C ILE A 4 -37.03 -0.70 36.99
N VAL A 5 -37.28 0.58 37.25
CA VAL A 5 -36.76 1.68 36.42
C VAL A 5 -35.25 1.81 36.57
N ILE A 6 -34.72 1.69 37.79
CA ILE A 6 -33.28 1.77 38.07
C ILE A 6 -32.54 0.58 37.44
N SER A 7 -33.06 -0.63 37.60
CA SER A 7 -32.45 -1.83 37.01
C SER A 7 -32.46 -1.77 35.48
N LEU A 8 -33.56 -1.31 34.86
CA LEU A 8 -33.63 -1.12 33.42
C LEU A 8 -32.63 -0.06 32.91
N ALA A 9 -32.48 1.05 33.64
CA ALA A 9 -31.51 2.10 33.29
C ALA A 9 -30.06 1.59 33.36
N LEU A 10 -29.72 0.79 34.37
CA LEU A 10 -28.40 0.18 34.50
C LEU A 10 -28.09 -0.81 33.37
N VAL A 11 -29.08 -1.63 32.99
CA VAL A 11 -28.93 -2.56 31.87
C VAL A 11 -28.73 -1.80 30.55
N CYS A 12 -29.54 -0.77 30.28
CA CYS A 12 -29.37 0.07 29.10
C CYS A 12 -28.00 0.75 29.07
N GLY A 13 -27.55 1.30 30.20
CA GLY A 13 -26.22 1.91 30.32
C GLY A 13 -25.09 0.91 30.04
N ALA A 14 -25.19 -0.30 30.57
CA ALA A 14 -24.21 -1.36 30.35
C ALA A 14 -24.15 -1.78 28.86
N VAL A 15 -25.31 -1.91 28.19
CA VAL A 15 -25.38 -2.25 26.76
C VAL A 15 -24.76 -1.15 25.89
N ILE A 16 -25.07 0.12 26.17
CA ILE A 16 -24.49 1.26 25.43
C ILE A 16 -22.97 1.28 25.61
N LEU A 17 -22.48 1.12 26.85
CA LEU A 17 -21.04 1.08 27.11
C LEU A 17 -20.35 -0.08 26.38
N TRP A 18 -20.96 -1.26 26.40
CA TRP A 18 -20.41 -2.45 25.74
C TRP A 18 -20.34 -2.29 24.22
N THR A 19 -21.40 -1.78 23.60
CA THR A 19 -21.43 -1.51 22.15
C THR A 19 -20.40 -0.46 21.75
N TYR A 20 -20.20 0.58 22.57
CA TYR A 20 -19.17 1.59 22.34
C TYR A 20 -17.76 0.99 22.40
N ILE A 21 -17.45 0.20 23.44
CA ILE A 21 -16.14 -0.46 23.57
C ILE A 21 -15.87 -1.38 22.37
N LEU A 22 -16.84 -2.20 21.96
CA LEU A 22 -16.70 -3.07 20.79
C LEU A 22 -16.47 -2.27 19.51
N SER A 23 -17.15 -1.13 19.32
CA SER A 23 -16.94 -0.28 18.15
C SER A 23 -15.52 0.28 18.12
N VAL A 24 -15.06 0.86 19.24
CA VAL A 24 -13.70 1.44 19.34
C VAL A 24 -12.63 0.36 19.15
N SER A 25 -12.80 -0.82 19.74
CA SER A 25 -11.88 -1.95 19.55
C SER A 25 -11.83 -2.42 18.10
N ARG A 26 -12.98 -2.48 17.42
CA ARG A 26 -13.05 -2.87 16.01
C ARG A 26 -12.39 -1.84 15.10
N ASP A 27 -12.63 -0.56 15.33
CA ASP A 27 -12.00 0.52 14.56
C ASP A 27 -10.48 0.49 14.72
N LYS A 28 -9.98 0.30 15.95
CA LYS A 28 -8.55 0.15 16.22
C LYS A 28 -7.94 -1.06 15.52
N SER A 29 -8.66 -2.19 15.50
CA SER A 29 -8.22 -3.40 14.78
C SER A 29 -8.10 -3.15 13.28
N ASN A 30 -9.10 -2.51 12.67
CA ASN A 30 -9.08 -2.20 11.23
C ASN A 30 -7.94 -1.25 10.87
N THR A 31 -7.66 -0.25 11.71
CA THR A 31 -6.52 0.66 11.48
C THR A 31 -5.18 -0.08 11.53
N LEU A 32 -5.00 -1.01 12.48
CA LEU A 32 -3.77 -1.78 12.61
C LEU A 32 -3.54 -2.69 11.40
N ASP A 33 -4.59 -3.36 10.92
CA ASP A 33 -4.53 -4.24 9.75
C ASP A 33 -4.18 -3.42 8.48
N ASN A 34 -4.83 -2.26 8.29
CA ASN A 34 -4.53 -1.37 7.18
C ASN A 34 -3.07 -0.87 7.19
N ASP A 35 -2.53 -0.52 8.36
CA ASP A 35 -1.14 -0.09 8.50
C ASP A 35 -0.16 -1.22 8.17
N GLN A 36 -0.45 -2.44 8.61
CA GLN A 36 0.37 -3.62 8.30
C GLN A 36 0.36 -3.92 6.79
N VAL A 37 -0.81 -3.90 6.16
CA VAL A 37 -0.96 -4.10 4.71
C VAL A 37 -0.21 -3.00 3.95
N PHE A 38 -0.37 -1.74 4.33
CA PHE A 38 0.35 -0.61 3.73
C PHE A 38 1.87 -0.79 3.86
N SER A 39 2.36 -1.13 5.05
CA SER A 39 3.78 -1.34 5.32
C SER A 39 4.36 -2.47 4.45
N SER A 40 3.64 -3.59 4.32
CA SER A 40 4.07 -4.72 3.50
C SER A 40 4.14 -4.39 2.01
N LEU A 41 3.12 -3.71 1.47
CA LEU A 41 3.08 -3.27 0.07
C LEU A 41 4.19 -2.26 -0.22
N ARG A 42 4.36 -1.29 0.69
CA ARG A 42 5.43 -0.28 0.60
C ARG A 42 6.80 -0.95 0.62
N ALA A 43 7.05 -1.87 1.56
CA ALA A 43 8.32 -2.58 1.65
C ALA A 43 8.62 -3.39 0.38
N SER A 44 7.62 -4.09 -0.16
CA SER A 44 7.77 -4.86 -1.40
C SER A 44 8.07 -3.97 -2.61
N LEU A 45 7.35 -2.85 -2.76
CA LEU A 45 7.59 -1.88 -3.82
C LEU A 45 9.01 -1.28 -3.71
N LEU A 46 9.38 -0.85 -2.50
CA LEU A 46 10.65 -0.17 -2.25
C LEU A 46 11.84 -1.13 -2.37
N HIS A 47 11.68 -2.40 -1.99
CA HIS A 47 12.69 -3.43 -2.22
C HIS A 47 12.98 -3.64 -3.71
N ASN A 48 11.94 -3.81 -4.54
CA ASN A 48 12.10 -3.99 -5.98
C ASN A 48 12.68 -2.74 -6.64
N LEU A 49 12.16 -1.56 -6.31
CA LEU A 49 12.66 -0.30 -6.83
C LEU A 49 14.13 -0.07 -6.47
N LYS A 50 14.52 -0.33 -5.22
CA LYS A 50 15.91 -0.19 -4.77
C LYS A 50 16.84 -1.20 -5.47
N SER A 51 16.34 -2.42 -5.70
CA SER A 51 17.08 -3.41 -6.47
C SER A 51 17.31 -2.92 -7.90
N ASP A 52 16.27 -2.46 -8.58
CA ASP A 52 16.36 -1.99 -9.97
C ASP A 52 17.23 -0.73 -10.09
N MET A 53 17.16 0.19 -9.12
CA MET A 53 18.04 1.37 -9.02
C MET A 53 19.50 0.99 -8.83
N ARG A 54 19.79 -0.01 -7.98
CA ARG A 54 21.18 -0.44 -7.73
C ARG A 54 21.85 -1.02 -8.97
N SER A 55 21.08 -1.71 -9.81
CA SER A 55 21.55 -2.23 -11.09
C SER A 55 21.21 -1.31 -12.27
N SER A 56 20.81 -0.06 -12.02
CA SER A 56 20.41 0.87 -13.07
C SER A 56 21.62 1.44 -13.82
N ILE A 57 21.44 1.56 -15.13
CA ILE A 57 22.35 2.29 -16.02
C ILE A 57 21.79 3.70 -16.25
N ALA A 58 20.47 3.82 -16.40
CA ALA A 58 19.80 5.09 -16.63
C ALA A 58 18.39 5.09 -16.01
N ILE A 59 17.98 6.26 -15.53
CA ILE A 59 16.62 6.54 -15.05
C ILE A 59 16.06 7.65 -15.93
N LYS A 60 14.97 7.37 -16.65
CA LYS A 60 14.32 8.29 -17.57
C LYS A 60 12.90 8.58 -17.10
N PRO A 61 12.53 9.84 -16.80
CA PRO A 61 11.14 10.19 -16.61
C PRO A 61 10.42 10.11 -17.97
N LEU A 62 9.41 9.26 -18.09
CA LEU A 62 8.58 9.13 -19.29
C LEU A 62 7.41 10.12 -19.26
N SER A 63 6.82 10.30 -18.07
CA SER A 63 5.74 11.24 -17.81
C SER A 63 5.80 11.71 -16.36
N GLU A 64 4.90 12.62 -15.95
CA GLU A 64 4.83 13.07 -14.55
C GLU A 64 4.62 11.93 -13.55
N ASN A 65 3.97 10.85 -14.00
CA ASN A 65 3.61 9.68 -13.19
C ASN A 65 4.27 8.39 -13.67
N SER A 66 5.25 8.45 -14.58
CA SER A 66 5.90 7.25 -15.12
C SER A 66 7.40 7.43 -15.29
N TRP A 67 8.14 6.40 -14.92
CA TRP A 67 9.60 6.35 -14.98
C TRP A 67 10.05 5.03 -15.59
N GLU A 68 10.99 5.11 -16.52
CA GLU A 68 11.70 3.97 -17.07
C GLU A 68 13.07 3.87 -16.41
N ILE A 69 13.38 2.70 -15.86
CA ILE A 69 14.69 2.35 -15.32
C ILE A 69 15.29 1.29 -16.23
N GLU A 70 16.39 1.64 -16.89
CA GLU A 70 17.22 0.69 -17.63
C GLU A 70 18.14 0.00 -16.63
N THR A 71 17.98 -1.32 -16.45
CA THR A 71 18.66 -2.08 -15.39
C THR A 71 19.34 -3.31 -15.97
N VAL A 72 20.52 -3.67 -15.45
CA VAL A 72 21.22 -4.89 -15.85
C VAL A 72 20.74 -6.04 -14.98
N LYS A 73 20.18 -7.09 -15.61
CA LYS A 73 19.84 -8.34 -14.92
C LYS A 73 20.64 -9.48 -15.52
N LEU A 74 21.09 -10.38 -14.65
CA LEU A 74 21.66 -11.65 -15.07
C LEU A 74 20.48 -12.57 -15.39
N ASP A 75 20.38 -13.02 -16.64
CA ASP A 75 19.42 -14.05 -17.01
C ASP A 75 19.90 -15.43 -16.51
N ASP A 76 19.04 -16.45 -16.61
CA ASP A 76 19.34 -17.83 -16.19
C ASP A 76 20.60 -18.43 -16.87
N SER A 77 21.05 -17.82 -17.97
CA SER A 77 22.29 -18.14 -18.68
C SER A 77 23.54 -17.44 -18.13
N ALA A 78 23.44 -16.73 -16.99
CA ALA A 78 24.49 -15.89 -16.41
C ALA A 78 25.02 -14.78 -17.34
N THR A 79 24.30 -14.49 -18.44
CA THR A 79 24.65 -13.40 -19.35
C THR A 79 23.96 -12.12 -18.87
N PRO A 80 24.68 -11.02 -18.65
CA PRO A 80 24.07 -9.76 -18.29
C PRO A 80 23.27 -9.21 -19.49
N SER A 81 21.98 -9.01 -19.30
CA SER A 81 21.09 -8.36 -20.26
C SER A 81 20.54 -7.06 -19.70
N VAL A 82 20.40 -6.06 -20.58
CA VAL A 82 19.77 -4.78 -20.21
C VAL A 82 18.27 -4.93 -20.36
N LYS A 83 17.55 -4.73 -19.26
CA LYS A 83 16.09 -4.78 -19.20
C LYS A 83 15.52 -3.42 -18.88
N LYS A 84 14.35 -3.13 -19.44
CA LYS A 84 13.59 -1.91 -19.18
C LYS A 84 12.52 -2.21 -18.15
N VAL A 85 12.58 -1.51 -17.02
CA VAL A 85 11.56 -1.58 -15.97
C VAL A 85 10.78 -0.28 -15.97
N ILE A 86 9.48 -0.36 -16.21
CA ILE A 86 8.60 0.82 -16.20
C ILE A 86 7.82 0.83 -14.89
N TYR A 87 7.98 1.89 -14.12
CA TYR A 87 7.16 2.19 -12.96
C TYR A 87 6.12 3.25 -13.33
N GLU A 88 4.85 3.01 -13.03
CA GLU A 88 3.75 3.94 -13.35
C GLU A 88 2.82 4.10 -12.15
N LEU A 89 2.55 5.33 -11.76
CA LEU A 89 1.52 5.70 -10.80
C LEU A 89 0.19 5.90 -11.55
N ALA A 90 -0.82 5.12 -11.19
CA ALA A 90 -2.14 5.25 -11.78
C ALA A 90 -2.75 6.65 -11.54
N ALA A 91 -3.61 7.10 -12.45
CA ALA A 91 -4.23 8.43 -12.38
C ALA A 91 -5.06 8.68 -11.10
N ASP A 92 -5.55 7.62 -10.46
CA ASP A 92 -6.24 7.70 -9.18
C ASP A 92 -5.29 7.99 -7.99
N GLY A 93 -3.98 7.84 -8.20
CA GLY A 93 -2.93 7.98 -7.20
C GLY A 93 -2.92 6.85 -6.16
N LYS A 94 -3.60 5.73 -6.42
CA LYS A 94 -3.78 4.63 -5.46
C LYS A 94 -3.03 3.36 -5.82
N LYS A 95 -2.56 3.25 -7.07
CA LYS A 95 -1.88 2.05 -7.56
C LYS A 95 -0.56 2.41 -8.20
N VAL A 96 0.45 1.58 -7.95
CA VAL A 96 1.74 1.66 -8.64
C VAL A 96 1.93 0.37 -9.42
N SER A 97 2.15 0.47 -10.72
CA SER A 97 2.42 -0.65 -11.61
C SER A 97 3.90 -0.71 -11.94
N MET A 98 4.46 -1.91 -11.95
CA MET A 98 5.82 -2.21 -12.37
C MET A 98 5.75 -3.18 -13.55
N SER A 99 6.25 -2.79 -14.71
CA SER A 99 6.28 -3.60 -15.92
C SER A 99 7.71 -3.98 -16.29
N VAL A 100 7.95 -5.27 -16.54
CA VAL A 100 9.25 -5.82 -16.98
C VAL A 100 8.98 -6.82 -18.09
N ASP A 101 9.50 -6.57 -19.29
CA ASP A 101 9.42 -7.50 -20.44
C ASP A 101 8.01 -8.10 -20.65
N GLY A 102 6.96 -7.28 -20.54
CA GLY A 102 5.56 -7.68 -20.72
C GLY A 102 4.88 -8.28 -19.48
N ARG A 103 5.60 -8.52 -18.37
CA ARG A 103 5.02 -8.90 -17.08
C ARG A 103 4.72 -7.65 -16.25
N VAL A 104 3.47 -7.48 -15.85
CA VAL A 104 3.03 -6.35 -15.02
C VAL A 104 2.73 -6.81 -13.61
N LYS A 105 3.35 -6.17 -12.62
CA LYS A 105 3.05 -6.33 -11.20
C LYS A 105 2.42 -5.05 -10.68
N THR A 106 1.22 -5.14 -10.12
CA THR A 106 0.49 -3.98 -9.58
C THR A 106 0.51 -4.01 -8.07
N TYR A 107 0.87 -2.89 -7.45
CA TYR A 107 0.79 -2.63 -6.02
C TYR A 107 -0.43 -1.74 -5.77
N ASP A 108 -1.51 -2.33 -5.24
CA ASP A 108 -2.77 -1.64 -5.02
C ASP A 108 -2.91 -1.19 -3.56
N PHE A 109 -2.85 0.13 -3.35
CA PHE A 109 -3.00 0.75 -2.03
C PHE A 109 -4.42 1.30 -1.79
N SER A 110 -5.36 1.05 -2.70
CA SER A 110 -6.71 1.66 -2.66
C SER A 110 -7.47 1.35 -1.36
N LYS A 111 -7.25 0.16 -0.79
CA LYS A 111 -7.91 -0.30 0.44
C LYS A 111 -7.32 0.31 1.72
N VAL A 112 -6.09 0.80 1.66
CA VAL A 112 -5.34 1.29 2.85
C VAL A 112 -5.18 2.81 2.87
N LEU A 113 -5.43 3.49 1.75
CA LEU A 113 -5.21 4.93 1.64
C LEU A 113 -6.34 5.81 2.21
N ASP A 114 -7.48 5.23 2.60
CA ASP A 114 -8.62 5.96 3.22
C ASP A 114 -8.92 7.32 2.56
N GLY A 115 -9.06 7.32 1.22
CA GLY A 115 -9.33 8.52 0.42
C GLY A 115 -8.11 9.37 0.05
N LYS A 116 -6.92 9.08 0.58
CA LYS A 116 -5.66 9.77 0.24
C LYS A 116 -5.04 9.23 -1.05
N ARG A 117 -4.05 9.97 -1.57
CA ARG A 117 -3.24 9.61 -2.74
C ARG A 117 -1.78 9.36 -2.33
N LEU A 118 -1.12 8.44 -3.02
CA LEU A 118 0.31 8.24 -2.91
C LEU A 118 1.06 9.40 -3.55
N ASN A 119 2.14 9.82 -2.90
CA ASN A 119 3.15 10.65 -3.52
C ASN A 119 4.34 9.74 -3.89
N PHE A 120 4.28 9.17 -5.08
CA PHE A 120 5.34 8.31 -5.61
C PHE A 120 6.13 9.11 -6.65
N LYS A 121 7.42 9.32 -6.39
CA LYS A 121 8.36 9.97 -7.31
C LYS A 121 9.70 9.26 -7.26
N ILE A 122 10.27 9.01 -8.43
CA ILE A 122 11.61 8.45 -8.60
C ILE A 122 12.53 9.61 -8.99
N TRP A 123 13.52 9.87 -8.15
CA TRP A 123 14.55 10.88 -8.42
C TRP A 123 15.79 10.18 -9.00
N PRO A 124 16.37 10.72 -10.08
CA PRO A 124 17.61 10.20 -10.67
C PRO A 124 18.83 10.46 -9.77
#